data_AF-A0A453B0J4-F1
#
_entry.id   AF-A0A453B0J4-F1
#
_cell.length_a   1.000
_cell.length_b   1.000
_cell.length_c   1.000
_cell.angle_alpha   90.00
_cell.angle_beta   90.00
_cell.angle_gamma   90.00
#
_symmetry.space_group_name_H-M   'P 1'
#
loop_
_entity.id
_entity.type
_entity.pdbx_description
1 polymer ?
#
loop_
_entity_poly.entity_id
_entity_poly.type
_entity_poly.pdbx_seq_one_letter_code
_entity_poly.pdbx_strand_id
1 'polypeptide(L)'
;MEEHKHQELQQLRSDTSLDLGCDARGHSRAGKEIMIWYCVIAAGRPGVELSKKRQILRKAQDQLLSAAGESATGNLENLVEVASAATALKNDRLTFVWLDGELQKKICAFYLATDYHGACGPRGFEDDNDKPEVFIVRFQRNATYEALKADKKNNLIETLQGQDTPDASQLVARYNGPDGILEINKWVSQIIKDGDTREIP
;
A
#
# COMPACT_ATOMS: atom_id res chain seq x y z
N MET A 1 30.45 1.03 -14.56
CA MET A 1 29.54 2.09 -15.03
C MET A 1 28.22 1.84 -14.33
N GLU A 2 28.09 2.34 -13.10
CA GLU A 2 26.92 2.13 -12.21
C GLU A 2 26.12 3.43 -12.15
N GLU A 3 25.17 3.61 -13.07
CA GLU A 3 24.27 4.77 -13.09
C GLU A 3 22.81 4.37 -12.85
N HIS A 4 22.57 3.46 -11.89
CA HIS A 4 21.23 3.09 -11.44
C HIS A 4 21.02 3.23 -9.92
N LYS A 5 21.78 4.11 -9.27
CA LYS A 5 21.83 4.16 -7.79
C LYS A 5 20.94 5.21 -7.11
N HIS A 6 20.02 5.87 -7.81
CA HIS A 6 19.25 6.94 -7.20
C HIS A 6 17.74 6.68 -7.37
N GLN A 7 17.09 6.44 -6.23
CA GLN A 7 15.69 6.04 -6.01
C GLN A 7 15.37 4.56 -6.22
N GLU A 8 15.99 3.71 -5.39
CA GLU A 8 15.31 2.49 -4.95
C GLU A 8 14.15 2.89 -4.06
N LEU A 9 12.95 2.47 -4.43
CA LEU A 9 11.79 2.65 -3.60
C LEU A 9 12.00 1.96 -2.25
N GLN A 10 11.30 2.43 -1.22
CA GLN A 10 11.46 1.86 0.12
C GLN A 10 10.93 0.42 0.16
N GLN A 11 11.88 -0.51 0.12
CA GLN A 11 11.68 -1.93 0.34
C GLN A 11 11.30 -2.16 1.79
N LEU A 12 10.20 -2.86 2.03
CA LEU A 12 9.72 -3.21 3.36
C LEU A 12 10.61 -4.29 3.97
N ARG A 13 11.49 -3.89 4.90
CA ARG A 13 12.22 -4.78 5.83
C ARG A 13 11.38 -4.98 7.10
N SER A 14 11.76 -5.92 7.96
CA SER A 14 10.92 -6.38 9.11
C SER A 14 10.36 -5.26 10.00
N ASP A 15 11.05 -4.11 10.06
CA ASP A 15 10.73 -3.02 10.98
C ASP A 15 10.17 -1.77 10.27
N THR A 16 10.13 -1.76 8.93
CA THR A 16 9.84 -0.55 8.14
C THR A 16 8.36 -0.37 7.77
N SER A 17 7.44 -1.32 8.08
CA SER A 17 6.02 -1.14 7.74
C SER A 17 5.36 -0.03 8.52
N LEU A 18 5.75 0.12 9.79
CA LEU A 18 5.31 1.20 10.66
C LEU A 18 5.82 2.56 10.14
N ASP A 19 7.10 2.64 9.79
CA ASP A 19 7.74 3.87 9.31
C ASP A 19 7.21 4.33 7.95
N LEU A 20 6.77 3.39 7.11
CA LEU A 20 6.18 3.66 5.80
C LEU A 20 4.68 3.94 5.85
N GLY A 21 4.06 3.84 7.03
CA GLY A 21 2.61 4.00 7.18
C GLY A 21 1.83 2.87 6.50
N CYS A 22 2.39 1.68 6.34
CA CYS A 22 1.72 0.52 5.74
C CYS A 22 1.41 -0.57 6.77
N ASP A 23 1.20 -0.16 8.02
CA ASP A 23 0.84 -1.00 9.14
C ASP A 23 -0.39 -0.40 9.84
N ALA A 24 -1.34 -1.24 10.26
CA ALA A 24 -2.55 -0.77 10.94
C ALA A 24 -2.31 -0.30 12.37
N ARG A 25 -1.20 -0.69 12.99
CA ARG A 25 -0.75 -0.19 14.30
C ARG A 25 0.10 1.08 14.15
N GLY A 26 0.52 1.40 12.92
CA GLY A 26 1.28 2.59 12.58
C GLY A 26 0.42 3.85 12.40
N HIS A 27 1.08 5.00 12.30
CA HIS A 27 0.45 6.24 11.88
C HIS A 27 0.58 6.39 10.36
N SER A 28 -0.34 7.14 9.74
CA SER A 28 -0.13 7.63 8.38
C SER A 28 1.15 8.47 8.34
N ARG A 29 1.89 8.42 7.22
CA ARG A 29 3.05 9.31 6.99
C ARG A 29 2.64 10.78 7.00
N ALA A 30 1.41 11.07 6.63
CA ALA A 30 0.79 12.39 6.69
C ALA A 30 0.55 12.93 8.12
N GLY A 31 0.80 12.12 9.16
CA GLY A 31 0.65 12.51 10.57
C GLY A 31 -0.60 11.92 11.25
N LYS A 32 -0.76 12.26 12.53
CA LYS A 32 -1.78 11.67 13.43
C LYS A 32 -3.21 12.05 13.11
N GLU A 33 -3.41 13.25 12.54
CA GLU A 33 -4.72 13.80 12.17
C GLU A 33 -5.35 13.08 10.96
N ILE A 34 -4.55 12.34 10.19
CA ILE A 34 -5.07 11.58 9.06
C ILE A 34 -5.70 10.28 9.53
N MET A 35 -7.01 10.20 9.31
CA MET A 35 -7.83 9.06 9.67
C MET A 35 -7.79 7.94 8.62
N ILE A 36 -7.55 8.28 7.35
CA ILE A 36 -7.56 7.32 6.24
C ILE A 36 -6.29 7.45 5.41
N TRP A 37 -5.59 6.33 5.22
CA TRP A 37 -4.41 6.24 4.39
C TRP A 37 -4.36 4.91 3.62
N TYR A 38 -3.51 4.86 2.60
CA TYR A 38 -3.49 3.82 1.59
C TYR A 38 -2.07 3.34 1.32
N CYS A 39 -1.92 2.04 1.17
CA CYS A 39 -0.66 1.43 0.72
C CYS A 39 -0.89 0.52 -0.47
N VAL A 40 -0.23 0.83 -1.58
CA VAL A 40 -0.17 -0.03 -2.76
C VAL A 40 1.04 -0.93 -2.63
N ILE A 41 0.80 -2.24 -2.67
CA ILE A 41 1.78 -3.26 -2.37
C ILE A 41 1.95 -4.18 -3.58
N ALA A 42 3.19 -4.38 -4.02
CA ALA A 42 3.55 -5.44 -4.94
C ALA A 42 4.15 -6.62 -4.18
N ALA A 43 3.61 -7.81 -4.39
CA ALA A 43 4.08 -9.03 -3.74
C ALA A 43 4.10 -10.22 -4.71
N GLY A 44 5.23 -10.90 -4.80
CA GLY A 44 5.40 -12.16 -5.51
C GLY A 44 6.78 -12.79 -5.26
N ARG A 45 7.05 -13.99 -5.75
CA ARG A 45 8.36 -14.62 -5.58
C ARG A 45 9.48 -13.74 -6.15
N PRO A 46 10.64 -13.63 -5.46
CA PRO A 46 11.79 -12.91 -6.00
C PRO A 46 12.17 -13.47 -7.36
N GLY A 47 12.11 -12.64 -8.39
CA GLY A 47 12.29 -13.06 -9.77
C GLY A 47 12.11 -11.94 -10.77
N VAL A 48 12.19 -12.30 -12.04
CA VAL A 48 12.05 -11.35 -13.16
C VAL A 48 10.66 -10.75 -13.20
N GLU A 49 9.61 -11.56 -13.00
CA GLU A 49 8.23 -11.09 -13.04
C GLU A 49 7.93 -10.07 -11.94
N LEU A 50 8.36 -10.35 -10.70
CA LEU A 50 8.21 -9.39 -9.60
C LEU A 50 8.98 -8.08 -9.88
N SER A 51 10.18 -8.19 -10.45
CA SER A 51 10.99 -7.02 -10.81
C SER A 51 10.30 -6.15 -11.88
N LYS A 52 9.65 -6.77 -12.88
CA LYS A 52 8.83 -6.07 -13.87
C LYS A 52 7.66 -5.34 -13.22
N LYS A 53 6.88 -5.99 -12.35
CA LYS A 53 5.77 -5.34 -11.61
C LYS A 53 6.24 -4.16 -10.76
N ARG A 54 7.35 -4.33 -10.04
CA ARG A 54 7.99 -3.24 -9.26
C ARG A 54 8.37 -2.07 -10.16
N GLN A 55 8.85 -2.33 -11.37
CA GLN A 55 9.20 -1.28 -12.32
C GLN A 55 7.96 -0.55 -12.87
N ILE A 56 6.89 -1.28 -13.16
CA ILE A 56 5.62 -0.69 -13.63
C ILE A 56 5.06 0.26 -12.55
N LEU A 57 5.01 -0.20 -11.31
CA LEU A 57 4.48 0.59 -10.21
C LEU A 57 5.37 1.78 -9.81
N ARG A 58 6.70 1.71 -10.03
CA ARG A 58 7.57 2.90 -9.97
C ARG A 58 7.09 3.97 -10.92
N LYS A 59 6.98 3.60 -12.20
CA LYS A 59 6.55 4.53 -13.24
C LYS A 59 5.14 5.06 -12.95
N ALA A 60 4.28 4.24 -12.33
CA ALA A 60 2.96 4.65 -11.89
C ALA A 60 3.05 5.74 -10.81
N GLN A 61 3.87 5.51 -9.77
CA GLN A 61 4.14 6.49 -8.73
C GLN A 61 4.75 7.78 -9.29
N ASP A 62 5.76 7.69 -10.17
CA ASP A 62 6.40 8.84 -10.80
C ASP A 62 5.40 9.68 -11.59
N GLN A 63 4.53 9.03 -12.37
CA GLN A 63 3.45 9.72 -13.09
C GLN A 63 2.48 10.44 -12.16
N LEU A 64 2.14 9.84 -11.01
CA LEU A 64 1.28 10.49 -10.01
C LEU A 64 1.98 11.68 -9.34
N LEU A 65 3.28 11.58 -9.07
CA LEU A 65 4.08 12.69 -8.54
C LEU A 65 4.15 13.86 -9.54
N SER A 66 4.39 13.58 -10.82
CA SER A 66 4.36 14.59 -11.87
C SER A 66 2.97 15.25 -11.97
N ALA A 67 1.89 14.45 -11.95
CA ALA A 67 0.52 14.97 -11.97
C ALA A 67 0.17 15.81 -10.72
N ALA A 68 0.80 15.54 -9.58
CA ALA A 68 0.62 16.30 -8.34
C ALA A 68 1.43 17.63 -8.31
N GLY A 69 2.52 17.69 -9.06
CA GLY A 69 3.45 18.82 -9.14
C GLY A 69 3.15 19.82 -10.26
N GLU A 70 2.57 19.38 -11.39
CA GLU A 70 2.39 20.19 -12.58
C GLU A 70 0.93 20.40 -12.96
N SER A 71 0.59 21.65 -13.29
CA SER A 71 -0.49 22.05 -14.19
C SER A 71 -0.17 21.54 -15.61
N ALA A 72 -0.20 20.22 -15.80
CA ALA A 72 0.15 19.58 -17.06
C ALA A 72 -0.90 19.88 -18.14
N THR A 73 -0.50 20.72 -19.09
CA THR A 73 -1.28 21.23 -20.25
C THR A 73 -1.43 20.22 -21.39
N GLY A 74 -1.29 18.92 -21.13
CA GLY A 74 -1.50 17.86 -22.12
C GLY A 74 -2.17 16.65 -21.49
N ASN A 75 -3.45 16.43 -21.84
CA ASN A 75 -4.35 15.35 -21.39
C ASN A 75 -5.09 15.60 -20.06
N LEU A 76 -5.91 16.65 -20.04
CA LEU A 76 -6.81 17.01 -18.94
C LEU A 76 -7.70 15.83 -18.47
N GLU A 77 -8.19 14.99 -19.38
CA GLU A 77 -9.07 13.85 -19.04
C GLU A 77 -8.37 12.77 -18.20
N ASN A 78 -7.14 12.38 -18.57
CA ASN A 78 -6.36 11.44 -17.80
C ASN A 78 -5.94 12.01 -16.45
N LEU A 79 -5.70 13.33 -16.37
CA LEU A 79 -5.42 14.05 -15.13
C LEU A 79 -6.60 14.02 -14.15
N VAL A 80 -7.82 14.21 -14.64
CA VAL A 80 -9.04 14.15 -13.81
C VAL A 80 -9.21 12.76 -13.22
N GLU A 81 -8.95 11.70 -13.99
CA GLU A 81 -9.12 10.33 -13.52
C GLU A 81 -8.08 9.92 -12.47
N VAL A 82 -6.87 10.48 -12.50
CA VAL A 82 -5.81 10.17 -11.51
C VAL A 82 -5.70 11.19 -10.37
N ALA A 83 -6.57 12.21 -10.36
CA ALA A 83 -6.49 13.34 -9.42
C ALA A 83 -6.55 12.92 -7.94
N SER A 84 -7.40 11.94 -7.60
CA SER A 84 -7.52 11.45 -6.22
C SER A 84 -6.23 10.79 -5.74
N ALA A 85 -5.63 9.95 -6.59
CA ALA A 85 -4.36 9.29 -6.29
C ALA A 85 -3.20 10.28 -6.20
N ALA A 86 -3.12 11.25 -7.13
CA ALA A 86 -2.10 12.28 -7.12
C ALA A 86 -2.19 13.16 -5.86
N THR A 87 -3.40 13.55 -5.47
CA THR A 87 -3.64 14.34 -4.24
C THR A 87 -3.29 13.55 -2.98
N ALA A 88 -3.68 12.27 -2.91
CA ALA A 88 -3.36 11.41 -1.78
C ALA A 88 -1.84 11.19 -1.66
N LEU A 89 -1.14 11.01 -2.78
CA LEU A 89 0.32 10.87 -2.81
C LEU A 89 1.02 12.15 -2.35
N LYS A 90 0.56 13.32 -2.82
CA LYS A 90 1.08 14.63 -2.42
C LYS A 90 0.92 14.90 -0.92
N ASN A 91 -0.17 14.41 -0.34
CA ASN A 91 -0.49 14.59 1.07
C ASN A 91 0.11 13.47 1.95
N ASP A 92 1.03 12.65 1.45
CA ASP A 92 1.61 11.50 2.17
C ASP A 92 0.58 10.50 2.71
N ARG A 93 -0.62 10.45 2.10
CA ARG A 93 -1.72 9.53 2.43
C ARG A 93 -1.66 8.25 1.60
N LEU A 94 -0.95 8.26 0.47
CA LEU A 94 -0.77 7.11 -0.41
C LEU A 94 0.72 6.77 -0.48
N THR A 95 1.08 5.51 -0.20
CA THR A 95 2.46 5.03 -0.33
C THR A 95 2.53 3.80 -1.24
N PHE A 96 3.54 3.74 -2.09
CA PHE A 96 3.86 2.56 -2.90
C PHE A 96 5.00 1.79 -2.23
N VAL A 97 4.79 0.50 -1.98
CA VAL A 97 5.73 -0.35 -1.26
C VAL A 97 5.86 -1.74 -1.89
N TRP A 98 6.99 -2.38 -1.60
CA TRP A 98 7.38 -3.69 -2.14
C TRP A 98 7.90 -4.51 -0.99
N LEU A 99 7.39 -5.73 -0.87
CA LEU A 99 7.77 -6.63 0.19
C LEU A 99 8.89 -7.55 -0.28
N ASP A 100 9.78 -7.92 0.64
CA ASP A 100 10.76 -8.96 0.42
C ASP A 100 10.90 -9.88 1.64
N GLY A 101 11.45 -11.07 1.41
CA GLY A 101 11.82 -12.01 2.47
C GLY A 101 10.64 -12.56 3.27
N GLU A 102 10.77 -12.60 4.60
CA GLU A 102 9.77 -13.21 5.49
C GLU A 102 8.50 -12.38 5.66
N LEU A 103 8.63 -11.05 5.66
CA LEU A 103 7.49 -10.15 5.77
C LEU A 103 6.55 -10.35 4.57
N GLN A 104 7.14 -10.52 3.39
CA GLN A 104 6.40 -10.85 2.19
C GLN A 104 5.61 -12.16 2.34
N LYS A 105 6.22 -13.23 2.86
CA LYS A 105 5.51 -14.51 3.07
C LYS A 105 4.30 -14.34 3.99
N LYS A 106 4.46 -13.64 5.12
CA LYS A 106 3.39 -13.38 6.09
C LYS A 106 2.26 -12.55 5.49
N ILE A 107 2.61 -11.45 4.83
CA ILE A 107 1.64 -10.53 4.22
C ILE A 107 0.91 -11.19 3.04
N CYS A 108 1.62 -11.94 2.19
CA CYS A 108 0.96 -12.68 1.11
C CYS A 108 0.00 -13.73 1.66
N ALA A 109 0.38 -14.47 2.71
CA ALA A 109 -0.52 -15.45 3.32
C ALA A 109 -1.79 -14.78 3.85
N PHE A 110 -1.66 -13.58 4.44
CA PHE A 110 -2.79 -12.85 5.02
C PHE A 110 -3.69 -12.18 3.97
N TYR A 111 -3.14 -11.45 3.00
CA TYR A 111 -3.94 -10.67 2.04
C TYR A 111 -4.27 -11.40 0.74
N LEU A 112 -3.46 -12.36 0.31
CA LEU A 112 -3.66 -13.07 -0.96
C LEU A 112 -4.42 -14.38 -0.80
N ALA A 113 -4.51 -14.95 0.41
CA ALA A 113 -5.29 -16.15 0.73
C ALA A 113 -5.16 -17.27 -0.34
N THR A 114 -6.14 -17.43 -1.24
CA THR A 114 -6.15 -18.41 -2.34
C THR A 114 -5.03 -18.22 -3.36
N ASP A 115 -4.65 -16.98 -3.64
CA ASP A 115 -3.62 -16.63 -4.64
C ASP A 115 -2.21 -16.68 -4.04
N TYR A 116 -2.10 -16.99 -2.74
CA TYR A 116 -0.84 -17.16 -2.04
C TYR A 116 0.08 -18.13 -2.77
N HIS A 117 -0.43 -19.27 -3.23
CA HIS A 117 0.39 -20.32 -3.85
C HIS A 117 1.10 -19.87 -5.13
N GLY A 118 0.38 -19.21 -6.04
CA GLY A 118 0.95 -18.70 -7.30
C GLY A 118 1.81 -17.45 -7.13
N ALA A 119 1.54 -16.63 -6.11
CA ALA A 119 2.28 -15.39 -5.87
C ALA A 119 3.51 -15.59 -4.96
N CYS A 120 3.34 -16.15 -3.76
CA CYS A 120 4.36 -16.16 -2.70
C CYS A 120 4.58 -17.53 -2.04
N GLY A 121 3.83 -18.55 -2.44
CA GLY A 121 3.89 -19.90 -1.92
C GLY A 121 5.04 -20.72 -2.53
N PRO A 122 5.29 -21.93 -1.98
CA PRO A 122 6.32 -22.81 -2.50
C PRO A 122 6.06 -23.12 -3.98
N ARG A 123 7.14 -23.17 -4.79
CA ARG A 123 7.04 -23.56 -6.20
C ARG A 123 6.50 -24.99 -6.29
N GLY A 124 5.38 -25.16 -6.97
CA GLY A 124 4.94 -26.48 -7.41
C GLY A 124 5.91 -27.04 -8.46
N PHE A 125 5.89 -28.36 -8.64
CA PHE A 125 6.72 -29.03 -9.66
C PHE A 125 6.41 -28.61 -11.10
N GLU A 126 5.28 -27.92 -11.34
CA GLU A 126 4.82 -27.46 -12.67
C GLU A 126 4.59 -25.94 -12.74
N ASP A 127 4.96 -25.20 -11.70
CA ASP A 127 4.53 -23.81 -11.50
C ASP A 127 5.67 -22.83 -11.84
N ASP A 128 6.07 -22.81 -13.12
CA ASP A 128 7.14 -21.95 -13.65
C ASP A 128 6.70 -20.49 -13.85
N ASN A 129 5.40 -20.21 -13.73
CA ASN A 129 4.86 -18.85 -13.89
C ASN A 129 4.71 -18.17 -12.53
N ASP A 130 5.82 -17.62 -12.03
CA ASP A 130 5.80 -16.69 -10.88
C ASP A 130 4.82 -15.54 -11.19
N LYS A 131 3.67 -15.51 -10.51
CA LYS A 131 2.61 -14.51 -10.75
C LYS A 131 2.58 -13.47 -9.63
N PRO A 132 3.39 -12.40 -9.71
CA PRO A 132 3.34 -11.32 -8.73
C PRO A 132 2.00 -10.58 -8.78
N GLU A 133 1.46 -10.32 -7.59
CA GLU A 133 0.19 -9.65 -7.38
C GLU A 133 0.39 -8.22 -6.88
N VAL A 134 -0.56 -7.35 -7.25
CA VAL A 134 -0.62 -5.96 -6.79
C VAL A 134 -1.94 -5.76 -6.07
N PHE A 135 -1.89 -5.19 -4.89
CA PHE A 135 -3.08 -4.90 -4.11
C PHE A 135 -2.90 -3.60 -3.34
N ILE A 136 -4.01 -2.99 -2.94
CA ILE A 136 -4.04 -1.78 -2.14
C ILE A 136 -4.71 -2.10 -0.82
N VAL A 137 -4.10 -1.64 0.27
CA VAL A 137 -4.64 -1.72 1.62
C VAL A 137 -5.06 -0.31 2.01
N ARG A 138 -6.35 -0.14 2.28
CA ARG A 138 -6.90 1.04 2.92
C ARG A 138 -6.91 0.80 4.42
N PHE A 139 -6.41 1.77 5.16
CA PHE A 139 -6.47 1.80 6.61
C PHE A 139 -7.41 2.93 7.04
N GLN A 140 -8.24 2.66 8.04
CA GLN A 140 -9.11 3.65 8.68
C GLN A 140 -8.96 3.57 10.18
N ARG A 141 -8.47 4.65 10.80
CA ARG A 141 -8.37 4.78 12.24
C ARG A 141 -9.74 4.77 12.90
N ASN A 142 -9.85 4.08 14.03
CA ASN A 142 -11.05 4.09 14.85
C ASN A 142 -11.00 5.29 15.81
N ALA A 143 -11.73 6.37 15.49
CA ALA A 143 -11.77 7.61 16.28
C ALA A 143 -12.19 7.36 17.75
N THR A 144 -13.11 6.42 17.96
CA THR A 144 -13.63 6.03 19.27
C THR A 144 -12.54 5.40 20.16
N TYR A 145 -11.58 4.69 19.55
CA TYR A 145 -10.54 4.00 20.31
C TYR A 145 -9.39 4.94 20.72
N GLU A 146 -9.03 5.93 19.90
CA GLU A 146 -8.05 6.94 20.31
C GLU A 146 -8.56 7.81 21.47
N ALA A 147 -9.85 8.15 21.49
CA ALA A 147 -10.47 8.83 22.63
C ALA A 147 -10.39 7.98 23.92
N LEU A 148 -10.66 6.67 23.81
CA LEU A 148 -10.54 5.73 24.94
C LEU A 148 -9.08 5.50 25.39
N LYS A 149 -8.11 5.49 24.45
CA LYS A 149 -6.66 5.41 24.76
C LYS A 149 -6.13 6.68 25.43
N ALA A 150 -6.64 7.85 25.05
CA ALA A 150 -6.29 9.12 25.68
C ALA A 150 -6.77 9.17 27.14
N ASP A 151 -7.95 8.62 27.43
CA ASP A 151 -8.48 8.49 28.80
C ASP A 151 -7.77 7.41 29.63
N LYS A 152 -7.26 6.34 29.00
CA LYS A 152 -6.58 5.21 29.66
C LYS A 152 -5.13 5.44 30.05
N LYS A 153 -4.54 6.60 29.72
CA LYS A 153 -3.14 6.94 30.05
C LYS A 153 -2.82 7.00 31.57
N ASN A 154 -3.82 6.88 32.43
CA ASN A 154 -3.66 6.90 33.88
C ASN A 154 -3.44 5.52 34.54
N ASN A 155 -3.60 4.41 33.82
CA ASN A 155 -3.49 3.07 34.42
C ASN A 155 -2.32 2.28 33.83
N LEU A 156 -1.19 2.32 34.55
CA LEU A 156 0.10 1.67 34.26
C LEU A 156 0.06 0.12 34.18
N ILE A 157 -1.13 -0.49 34.25
CA ILE A 157 -1.35 -1.95 34.33
C ILE A 157 -1.83 -2.53 32.97
N GLU A 158 -2.43 -1.74 32.08
CA GLU A 158 -2.90 -2.24 30.77
C GLU A 158 -1.77 -2.44 29.75
N THR A 159 -0.60 -1.82 29.95
CA THR A 159 0.56 -1.98 29.04
C THR A 159 1.15 -3.41 29.06
N LEU A 160 0.78 -4.25 30.03
CA LEU A 160 1.23 -5.64 30.16
C LEU A 160 0.24 -6.66 29.58
N GLN A 161 -1.00 -6.24 29.30
CA GLN A 161 -2.01 -7.08 28.64
C GLN A 161 -2.16 -6.60 27.20
N GLY A 162 -1.27 -7.05 26.33
CA GLY A 162 -1.38 -6.85 24.89
C GLY A 162 -2.66 -7.46 24.33
N GLN A 163 -3.79 -6.77 24.48
CA GLN A 163 -4.96 -7.02 23.66
C GLN A 163 -4.65 -6.47 22.26
N ASP A 164 -4.38 -7.40 21.35
CA ASP A 164 -4.22 -7.22 19.90
C ASP A 164 -5.51 -6.70 19.24
N THR A 165 -6.01 -5.53 19.63
CA THR A 165 -7.02 -4.82 18.86
C THR A 165 -6.31 -3.90 17.87
N PRO A 166 -6.50 -4.07 16.55
CA PRO A 166 -5.85 -3.21 15.57
C PRO A 166 -6.32 -1.76 15.75
N ASP A 167 -5.37 -0.83 15.88
CA ASP A 167 -5.64 0.61 16.04
C ASP A 167 -6.37 1.22 14.82
N ALA A 168 -6.43 0.48 13.71
CA ALA A 168 -7.15 0.82 12.49
C ALA A 168 -7.82 -0.40 11.84
N SER A 169 -9.02 -0.18 11.31
CA SER A 169 -9.71 -1.09 10.41
C SER A 169 -9.02 -1.12 9.04
N GLN A 170 -9.07 -2.26 8.35
CA GLN A 170 -8.37 -2.46 7.09
C GLN A 170 -9.30 -3.01 6.01
N LEU A 171 -9.14 -2.53 4.78
CA LEU A 171 -9.83 -3.05 3.61
C LEU A 171 -8.82 -3.27 2.49
N VAL A 172 -8.87 -4.43 1.84
CA VAL A 172 -7.90 -4.82 0.81
C VAL A 172 -8.60 -4.97 -0.52
N ALA A 173 -8.08 -4.33 -1.56
CA ALA A 173 -8.53 -4.50 -2.93
C ALA A 173 -7.38 -5.00 -3.81
N ARG A 174 -7.64 -6.01 -4.63
CA ARG A 174 -6.65 -6.61 -5.53
C ARG A 174 -6.77 -6.02 -6.93
N TYR A 175 -5.64 -5.90 -7.63
CA TYR A 175 -5.59 -5.44 -9.01
C TYR A 175 -5.54 -6.64 -9.96
N ASN A 176 -6.62 -6.86 -10.69
CA ASN A 176 -6.74 -7.92 -11.70
C ASN A 176 -6.67 -7.37 -13.14
N GLY A 177 -6.30 -6.10 -13.31
CA GLY A 177 -6.26 -5.43 -14.60
C GLY A 177 -4.96 -5.67 -15.37
N PRO A 178 -4.83 -5.08 -16.58
CA PRO A 178 -3.62 -5.16 -17.38
C PRO A 178 -2.45 -4.42 -16.73
N ASP A 179 -1.22 -4.78 -17.07
CA ASP A 179 0.01 -4.18 -16.55
C ASP A 179 0.35 -2.79 -17.12
N GLY A 180 -0.68 -2.04 -17.50
CA GLY A 180 -0.56 -0.68 -17.96
C GLY A 180 -0.49 0.31 -16.79
N ILE A 181 0.47 1.24 -16.90
CA ILE A 181 0.78 2.22 -15.85
C ILE A 181 -0.42 3.12 -15.58
N LEU A 182 -1.10 3.55 -16.64
CA LEU A 182 -2.24 4.45 -16.56
C LEU A 182 -3.44 3.73 -15.92
N GLU A 183 -3.67 2.47 -16.26
CA GLU A 183 -4.73 1.63 -15.73
C GLU A 183 -4.58 1.39 -14.24
N ILE A 184 -3.35 1.13 -13.78
CA ILE A 184 -3.03 1.04 -12.36
C ILE A 184 -3.32 2.37 -11.66
N ASN A 185 -2.89 3.49 -12.23
CA ASN A 185 -3.13 4.81 -11.64
C ASN A 185 -4.63 5.16 -11.57
N LYS A 186 -5.40 4.85 -12.61
CA LYS A 186 -6.87 5.00 -12.62
C LYS A 186 -7.51 4.12 -11.55
N TRP A 187 -7.08 2.86 -11.44
CA TRP A 187 -7.58 1.94 -10.42
C TRP A 187 -7.29 2.43 -9.00
N VAL A 188 -6.04 2.83 -8.70
CA VAL A 188 -5.67 3.40 -7.40
C VAL A 188 -6.50 4.64 -7.09
N SER A 189 -6.67 5.55 -8.06
CA SER A 189 -7.46 6.77 -7.91
C SER A 189 -8.94 6.47 -7.62
N GLN A 190 -9.51 5.48 -8.30
CA GLN A 190 -10.88 5.05 -8.07
C GLN A 190 -11.06 4.45 -6.67
N ILE A 191 -10.13 3.59 -6.22
CA ILE A 191 -10.18 3.03 -4.86
C ILE A 191 -10.10 4.13 -3.81
N ILE A 192 -9.26 5.14 -4.00
CA ILE A 192 -9.14 6.27 -3.07
C ILE A 192 -10.41 7.12 -3.08
N LYS A 193 -10.97 7.39 -4.26
CA LYS A 193 -12.23 8.16 -4.39
C LYS A 193 -13.39 7.45 -3.68
N ASP A 194 -13.52 6.14 -3.85
CA ASP A 194 -14.55 5.35 -3.21
C ASP A 194 -14.27 5.17 -1.70
N GLY A 195 -13.00 4.99 -1.34
CA GLY A 195 -12.57 4.84 0.05
C GLY A 195 -12.74 6.11 0.87
N ASP A 196 -12.46 7.28 0.32
CA ASP A 196 -12.60 8.55 1.03
C ASP A 196 -14.08 8.94 1.24
N THR A 197 -15.02 8.30 0.53
CA THR A 197 -16.46 8.59 0.63
C THR A 197 -17.27 7.54 1.40
N ARG A 198 -16.70 6.34 1.64
CA ARG A 198 -17.42 5.22 2.26
C ARG A 198 -16.72 4.75 3.52
N GLU A 199 -17.47 4.38 4.55
CA GLU A 199 -16.93 3.70 5.72
C GLU A 199 -16.52 2.27 5.38
N ILE A 200 -15.53 1.72 6.08
CA ILE A 200 -15.21 0.29 5.99
C ILE A 200 -16.38 -0.49 6.63
N PRO A 201 -16.98 -1.48 5.94
CA PRO A 201 -18.06 -2.30 6.47
C PRO A 201 -17.70 -3.08 7.75
#